data_AF-A0A8B6CM32-F1
#
_entry.id   AF-A0A8B6CM32-F1
#
_cell.length_a   1.000
_cell.length_b   1.000
_cell.length_c   1.000
_cell.angle_alpha   90.00
_cell.angle_beta   90.00
_cell.angle_gamma   90.00
#
_symmetry.space_group_name_H-M   'P 1'
#
loop_
_entity.id
_entity.type
_entity.pdbx_description
1 polymer ?
#
loop_
_entity_poly.entity_id
_entity_poly.type
_entity_poly.pdbx_seq_one_letter_code
_entity_poly.pdbx_strand_id
1 'polypeptide(L)'
;MEKPFVYFQKLKETYFFNIKRGGLYFVATSGHEISPIMVIEILCRLYSILKDYCGTVTEDSVQANNLLILEILNEFADSGYVQIASTEKLQPYIQSRPVMVKQTREVTSDITSRVFGIETKVSPGSSSIRSVVMSPVTDMDSVKNDLYIDIIEKLTAVINANGTASTLEVSGEMIVKNFVNGTPQIKIGLNEDLDILEGKSKGYGDHVQLDKCNFHPCVKLEEFESSKVIVMVPPVGEFSAMLYSTCGEIALHVPFRVLAFIDDAENSRDKILTLRLKNELPSNYNAVKVIIRLKVPTCVNRMSQQLNEPDQTAELTENQEIVWTIKKFPGRAEYVANFRLINSTSSEIKKYDIGPIRMDFEISGYTSSGLQIKGLKVQEMGKKINLNKWIRLITVSDSYVIKLWP
;
A
#
# COMPACT_ATOMS: atom_id res chain seq x y z
N MET A 1 1.27 -5.33 -1.69
CA MET A 1 0.03 -5.94 -1.14
C MET A 1 -0.65 -6.63 -2.30
N GLU A 2 -0.83 -7.95 -2.25
CA GLU A 2 -1.68 -8.65 -3.22
C GLU A 2 -3.12 -8.13 -3.03
N LYS A 3 -3.80 -7.74 -4.13
CA LYS A 3 -5.22 -7.42 -4.08
C LYS A 3 -5.97 -8.70 -3.67
N PRO A 4 -6.86 -8.67 -2.66
CA PRO A 4 -7.68 -9.83 -2.36
C PRO A 4 -8.61 -10.08 -3.56
N PHE A 5 -8.32 -11.12 -4.33
CA PHE A 5 -9.28 -11.64 -5.29
C PHE A 5 -10.36 -12.35 -4.51
N VAL A 6 -11.55 -11.76 -4.50
CA VAL A 6 -12.76 -12.36 -3.95
C VAL A 6 -13.41 -13.15 -5.07
N TYR A 7 -13.59 -14.46 -4.86
CA TYR A 7 -14.29 -15.31 -5.80
C TYR A 7 -15.50 -15.96 -5.12
N PHE A 8 -16.67 -15.83 -5.76
CA PHE A 8 -17.90 -16.51 -5.38
C PHE A 8 -18.34 -17.36 -6.55
N GLN A 9 -18.48 -18.66 -6.33
CA GLN A 9 -19.02 -19.58 -7.32
C GLN A 9 -19.93 -20.60 -6.66
N LYS A 10 -21.09 -20.83 -7.28
CA LYS A 10 -21.94 -21.98 -6.99
C LYS A 10 -21.55 -23.11 -7.94
N LEU A 11 -21.09 -24.23 -7.40
CA LEU A 11 -20.86 -25.47 -8.14
C LEU A 11 -21.80 -26.52 -7.60
N LYS A 12 -22.71 -27.02 -8.45
CA LYS A 12 -23.84 -27.89 -8.06
C LYS A 12 -24.72 -27.19 -7.00
N GLU A 13 -24.68 -27.65 -5.75
CA GLU A 13 -25.44 -27.15 -4.60
C GLU A 13 -24.55 -26.51 -3.53
N THR A 14 -23.24 -26.35 -3.79
CA THR A 14 -22.29 -25.80 -2.82
C THR A 14 -21.78 -24.43 -3.28
N TYR A 15 -21.81 -23.48 -2.36
CA TYR A 15 -21.24 -22.15 -2.50
C TYR A 15 -19.79 -22.16 -2.03
N PHE A 16 -18.88 -21.61 -2.82
CA PHE A 16 -17.47 -21.46 -2.50
C PHE A 16 -17.13 -19.98 -2.38
N PHE A 17 -16.53 -19.61 -1.25
CA PHE A 17 -16.03 -18.26 -0.97
C PHE A 17 -14.53 -18.36 -0.74
N ASN A 18 -13.73 -17.53 -1.40
CA ASN A 18 -12.30 -17.53 -1.14
C ASN A 18 -11.67 -16.13 -1.10
N ILE A 19 -10.54 -16.07 -0.39
CA ILE A 19 -9.58 -14.98 -0.47
C ILE A 19 -8.19 -15.57 -0.77
N LYS A 20 -7.38 -14.85 -1.55
CA LYS A 20 -5.98 -15.19 -1.80
C LYS A 20 -5.06 -14.25 -1.05
N ARG A 21 -4.20 -14.78 -0.18
CA ARG A 21 -3.20 -14.00 0.57
C ARG A 21 -1.94 -14.83 0.83
N GLY A 22 -0.77 -14.26 0.57
CA GLY A 22 0.51 -14.91 0.89
C GLY A 22 0.73 -16.19 0.07
N GLY A 23 0.24 -16.20 -1.18
CA GLY A 23 0.27 -17.39 -2.04
C GLY A 23 -0.76 -18.48 -1.68
N LEU A 24 -1.49 -18.36 -0.57
CA LEU A 24 -2.47 -19.33 -0.11
C LEU A 24 -3.91 -18.90 -0.43
N TYR A 25 -4.78 -19.89 -0.62
CA TYR A 25 -6.24 -19.70 -0.71
C TYR A 25 -6.89 -20.09 0.61
N PHE A 26 -7.61 -19.15 1.21
CA PHE A 26 -8.51 -19.42 2.34
C PHE A 26 -9.91 -19.60 1.77
N VAL A 27 -10.49 -20.77 1.98
CA VAL A 27 -11.76 -21.16 1.35
C VAL A 27 -12.78 -21.51 2.43
N ALA A 28 -13.96 -20.94 2.32
CA ALA A 28 -15.15 -21.36 3.07
C ALA A 28 -16.19 -21.91 2.10
N THR A 29 -16.93 -22.92 2.53
CA THR A 29 -17.98 -23.55 1.74
C THR A 29 -19.30 -23.55 2.49
N SER A 30 -20.41 -23.35 1.79
CA SER A 30 -21.76 -23.42 2.37
C SER A 30 -22.70 -24.23 1.48
N GLY A 31 -23.61 -25.00 2.09
CA GLY A 31 -24.71 -25.69 1.38
C GLY A 31 -25.96 -24.83 1.20
N HIS A 32 -25.99 -23.64 1.80
CA HIS A 32 -27.12 -22.71 1.76
C HIS A 32 -26.62 -21.30 1.46
N GLU A 33 -27.54 -20.44 1.04
CA GLU A 33 -27.23 -19.06 0.73
C GLU A 33 -26.89 -18.27 2.00
N ILE A 34 -25.70 -17.66 2.03
CA ILE A 34 -25.19 -16.84 3.12
C ILE A 34 -24.62 -15.57 2.49
N SER A 35 -24.67 -14.44 3.22
CA SER A 35 -24.09 -13.18 2.77
C SER A 35 -22.59 -13.36 2.41
N PRO A 36 -22.20 -13.17 1.14
CA PRO A 36 -20.81 -13.35 0.73
C PRO A 36 -19.86 -12.41 1.47
N ILE A 37 -20.30 -11.18 1.73
CA ILE A 37 -19.51 -10.16 2.43
C ILE A 37 -19.16 -10.62 3.86
N MET A 38 -20.13 -11.22 4.56
CA MET A 38 -19.90 -11.77 5.89
C MET A 38 -18.82 -12.86 5.87
N VAL A 39 -18.92 -13.81 4.93
CA VAL A 39 -17.95 -14.91 4.83
C VAL A 39 -16.55 -14.39 4.49
N ILE A 40 -16.45 -13.42 3.58
CA ILE A 40 -15.16 -12.80 3.21
C ILE A 40 -14.54 -12.08 4.41
N GLU A 41 -15.33 -11.35 5.20
CA GLU A 41 -14.86 -10.67 6.41
C GLU A 41 -14.34 -11.68 7.43
N ILE A 42 -15.06 -12.78 7.65
CA ILE A 42 -14.63 -13.88 8.52
C ILE A 42 -13.30 -14.47 8.06
N LEU A 43 -13.13 -14.73 6.76
CA LEU A 43 -11.87 -15.24 6.20
C LEU A 43 -10.72 -14.22 6.36
N CYS A 44 -10.99 -12.93 6.14
CA CYS A 44 -10.00 -11.87 6.35
C CYS A 44 -9.59 -11.76 7.82
N ARG A 45 -10.55 -11.94 8.74
CA ARG A 45 -10.30 -11.91 10.17
C ARG A 45 -9.50 -13.11 10.65
N LEU A 46 -9.84 -14.31 10.17
CA LEU A 46 -9.08 -15.54 10.42
C LEU A 46 -7.63 -15.38 9.95
N TYR A 47 -7.41 -14.90 8.73
CA TYR A 47 -6.06 -14.64 8.21
C TYR A 47 -5.27 -13.68 9.13
N SER A 48 -5.92 -12.63 9.63
CA SER A 48 -5.28 -11.64 10.50
C SER A 48 -4.87 -12.27 11.84
N ILE A 49 -5.73 -13.08 12.45
CA ILE A 49 -5.40 -13.84 13.68
C ILE A 49 -4.24 -14.80 13.43
N LEU A 50 -4.28 -15.58 12.33
CA LEU A 50 -3.19 -16.49 11.99
C LEU A 50 -1.86 -15.75 11.80
N LYS A 51 -1.90 -14.57 11.17
CA LYS A 51 -0.73 -13.69 11.01
C LYS A 51 -0.24 -13.17 12.36
N ASP A 52 -1.13 -12.79 13.27
CA ASP A 52 -0.75 -12.35 14.62
C ASP A 52 -0.03 -13.48 15.38
N TYR A 53 -0.51 -14.72 15.29
CA TYR A 53 0.14 -15.86 15.96
C TYR A 53 1.43 -16.32 15.27
N CYS A 54 1.45 -16.41 13.94
CA CYS A 54 2.58 -17.00 13.20
C CYS A 54 3.61 -15.95 12.74
N GLY A 55 3.29 -14.65 12.85
CA GLY A 55 4.05 -13.53 12.27
C GLY A 55 3.85 -13.38 10.76
N THR A 56 3.92 -14.50 10.03
CA THR A 56 3.59 -14.59 8.60
C THR A 56 2.67 -15.77 8.34
N VAL A 57 1.95 -15.71 7.22
CA VAL A 57 1.08 -16.80 6.78
C VAL A 57 1.51 -17.20 5.37
N THR A 58 2.43 -18.16 5.30
CA THR A 58 2.97 -18.80 4.10
C THR A 58 2.81 -20.32 4.23
N GLU A 59 3.06 -21.06 3.16
CA GLU A 59 3.04 -22.53 3.20
C GLU A 59 3.93 -23.09 4.31
N ASP A 60 5.19 -22.65 4.39
CA ASP A 60 6.14 -23.07 5.42
C ASP A 60 5.66 -22.77 6.83
N SER A 61 5.10 -21.58 7.06
CA SER A 61 4.62 -21.20 8.39
C SER A 61 3.38 -22.00 8.81
N VAL A 62 2.51 -22.32 7.86
CA VAL A 62 1.33 -23.17 8.12
C VAL A 62 1.76 -24.60 8.45
N GLN A 63 2.71 -25.17 7.70
CA GLN A 63 3.24 -26.51 7.97
C GLN A 63 3.94 -26.58 9.34
N ALA A 64 4.74 -25.57 9.68
CA ALA A 64 5.44 -25.50 10.97
C ALA A 64 4.49 -25.30 12.16
N ASN A 65 3.31 -24.72 11.95
CA ASN A 65 2.35 -24.34 13.00
C ASN A 65 1.01 -25.11 12.91
N ASN A 66 0.97 -26.30 12.30
CA ASN A 66 -0.29 -27.01 12.05
C ASN A 66 -1.14 -27.23 13.33
N LEU A 67 -0.53 -27.67 14.43
CA LEU A 67 -1.20 -27.87 15.71
C LEU A 67 -1.83 -26.57 16.24
N LEU A 68 -1.06 -25.47 16.20
CA LEU A 68 -1.49 -24.14 16.61
C LEU A 68 -2.67 -23.65 15.78
N ILE A 69 -2.62 -23.84 14.46
CA ILE A 69 -3.69 -23.41 13.54
C ILE A 69 -4.97 -24.18 13.82
N LEU A 70 -4.90 -25.48 14.10
CA LEU A 70 -6.06 -26.29 14.46
C LEU A 70 -6.70 -25.83 15.78
N GLU A 71 -5.89 -25.51 16.80
CA GLU A 71 -6.41 -24.92 18.04
C GLU A 71 -7.11 -23.58 17.79
N ILE A 72 -6.48 -22.70 16.99
CA ILE A 72 -7.08 -21.40 16.63
C ILE A 72 -8.40 -21.60 15.90
N LEU A 73 -8.47 -22.52 14.93
CA LEU A 73 -9.71 -22.78 14.18
C LEU A 73 -10.83 -23.29 15.10
N ASN A 74 -10.51 -24.15 16.06
CA ASN A 74 -11.47 -24.71 17.01
C ASN A 74 -12.08 -23.64 17.91
N GLU A 75 -11.27 -22.70 18.40
CA GLU A 75 -11.73 -21.61 19.27
C GLU A 75 -12.31 -20.42 18.48
N PHE A 76 -11.92 -20.26 17.21
CA PHE A 76 -12.39 -19.18 16.35
C PHE A 76 -13.84 -19.40 15.91
N ALA A 77 -14.19 -20.62 15.50
CA ALA A 77 -15.52 -20.95 15.03
C ALA A 77 -15.95 -22.37 15.39
N ASP A 78 -17.21 -22.50 15.80
CA ASP A 78 -17.86 -23.79 16.07
C ASP A 78 -19.09 -23.95 15.18
N SER A 79 -19.17 -25.07 14.46
CA SER A 79 -20.33 -25.42 13.63
C SER A 79 -20.73 -24.33 12.61
N GLY A 80 -19.75 -23.53 12.15
CA GLY A 80 -19.94 -22.43 11.21
C GLY A 80 -20.23 -21.06 11.85
N TYR A 81 -20.36 -21.00 13.18
CA TYR A 81 -20.55 -19.74 13.92
C TYR A 81 -19.24 -19.26 14.51
N VAL A 82 -18.86 -18.01 14.20
CA VAL A 82 -17.67 -17.39 14.78
C VAL A 82 -17.91 -17.07 16.25
N GLN A 83 -17.06 -17.59 17.12
CA GLN A 83 -17.13 -17.40 18.57
C GLN A 83 -16.16 -16.31 19.02
N ILE A 84 -14.85 -16.52 18.82
CA ILE A 84 -13.80 -15.62 19.29
C ILE A 84 -12.98 -15.09 18.11
N ALA A 85 -13.31 -13.87 17.69
CA ALA A 85 -12.64 -13.19 16.59
C ALA A 85 -11.57 -12.18 17.05
N SER A 86 -10.97 -12.35 18.23
CA SER A 86 -9.91 -11.45 18.73
C SER A 86 -8.73 -12.25 19.24
N THR A 87 -7.53 -11.91 18.76
CA THR A 87 -6.26 -12.55 19.13
C THR A 87 -6.07 -12.57 20.65
N GLU A 88 -6.31 -11.44 21.33
CA GLU A 88 -6.20 -11.33 22.79
C GLU A 88 -7.18 -12.23 23.55
N LYS A 89 -8.41 -12.34 23.03
CA LYS A 89 -9.45 -13.17 23.66
C LYS A 89 -9.22 -14.65 23.38
N LEU A 90 -8.56 -15.00 22.27
CA LEU A 90 -8.17 -16.37 21.94
C LEU A 90 -7.00 -16.84 22.79
N GLN A 91 -6.05 -15.95 23.10
CA GLN A 91 -4.78 -16.30 23.74
C GLN A 91 -4.89 -17.20 24.98
N PRO A 92 -5.87 -17.03 25.90
CA PRO A 92 -6.01 -17.91 27.06
C PRO A 92 -6.41 -19.36 26.74
N TYR A 93 -6.99 -19.60 25.56
CA TYR A 93 -7.52 -20.90 25.13
C TYR A 93 -6.54 -21.67 24.24
N ILE A 94 -5.48 -21.00 23.75
CA ILE A 94 -4.47 -21.58 22.89
C ILE A 94 -3.27 -22.04 23.72
N GLN A 95 -2.91 -23.32 23.62
CA GLN A 95 -1.78 -23.90 24.37
C GLN A 95 -0.54 -24.07 23.50
N SER A 96 -0.76 -24.29 22.20
CA SER A 96 0.29 -24.44 21.21
C SER A 96 1.18 -23.21 21.12
N ARG A 97 2.48 -23.44 20.90
CA ARG A 97 3.48 -22.38 20.81
C ARG A 97 3.77 -22.04 19.35
N PRO A 98 3.87 -20.75 18.99
CA PRO A 98 4.21 -20.35 17.63
C PRO A 98 5.67 -20.68 17.31
N VAL A 99 5.87 -21.35 16.18
CA VAL A 99 7.16 -21.63 15.56
C VAL A 99 7.42 -20.56 14.50
N MET A 100 8.38 -19.68 14.80
CA MET A 100 8.79 -18.61 13.87
C MET A 100 9.60 -19.19 12.71
N VAL A 101 9.08 -19.10 11.50
CA VAL A 101 9.82 -19.45 10.29
C VAL A 101 10.68 -18.25 9.88
N LYS A 102 12.01 -18.46 9.81
CA LYS A 102 12.93 -17.43 9.29
C LYS A 102 12.70 -17.27 7.79
N GLN A 103 12.25 -16.10 7.36
CA GLN A 103 12.22 -15.78 5.95
C GLN A 103 13.64 -15.52 5.44
N THR A 104 14.14 -16.37 4.54
CA THR A 104 15.32 -16.07 3.73
C THR A 104 14.93 -14.97 2.75
N ARG A 105 15.22 -13.71 3.07
CA ARG A 105 15.07 -12.61 2.11
C ARG A 105 16.31 -12.50 1.25
N GLU A 106 16.10 -12.46 -0.06
CA GLU A 106 17.04 -11.81 -0.98
C GLU A 106 17.18 -10.35 -0.59
N VAL A 107 18.42 -9.91 -0.39
CA VAL A 107 18.82 -8.58 0.05
C VAL A 107 18.45 -7.56 -1.03
N THR A 108 17.25 -6.98 -0.99
CA THR A 108 16.95 -5.78 -1.77
C THR A 108 16.19 -4.74 -0.93
N SER A 109 16.75 -3.52 -0.90
CA SER A 109 16.13 -2.23 -0.53
C SER A 109 16.21 -1.67 0.91
N ASP A 110 17.38 -1.72 1.57
CA ASP A 110 17.64 -0.98 2.83
C ASP A 110 18.57 0.27 2.67
N ILE A 111 18.52 0.99 1.54
CA ILE A 111 19.49 2.10 1.29
C ILE A 111 18.97 3.53 1.54
N THR A 112 17.66 3.79 1.67
CA THR A 112 17.18 5.18 1.48
C THR A 112 16.85 6.03 2.72
N SER A 113 17.14 5.60 3.95
CA SER A 113 16.59 6.29 5.14
C SER A 113 17.53 7.22 5.94
N ARG A 114 18.73 7.58 5.46
CA ARG A 114 19.71 8.35 6.28
C ARG A 114 19.80 9.87 6.04
N VAL A 115 18.81 10.54 5.42
CA VAL A 115 19.05 11.93 4.90
C VAL A 115 18.27 13.07 5.59
N PHE A 116 17.42 12.85 6.60
CA PHE A 116 16.78 13.99 7.29
C PHE A 116 16.93 13.90 8.80
N GLY A 117 17.53 14.93 9.41
CA GLY A 117 17.89 15.07 10.83
C GLY A 117 16.72 15.18 11.81
N ILE A 118 15.71 14.33 11.64
CA ILE A 118 14.77 13.93 12.68
C ILE A 118 15.23 12.53 13.09
N GLU A 119 15.40 12.27 14.39
CA GLU A 119 15.75 10.93 14.90
C GLU A 119 14.57 9.94 14.74
N THR A 120 14.03 9.78 13.54
CA THR A 120 13.26 8.61 13.16
C THR A 120 14.27 7.50 12.89
N LYS A 121 14.58 6.72 13.94
CA LYS A 121 15.16 5.40 13.73
C LYS A 121 14.27 4.73 12.66
N VAL A 122 14.87 4.11 11.63
CA VAL A 122 14.14 3.28 10.66
C VAL A 122 14.30 1.83 11.06
N SER A 123 13.17 1.14 11.26
CA SER A 123 13.15 -0.19 11.84
C SER A 123 13.72 -1.17 10.81
N PRO A 124 14.60 -2.10 11.21
CA PRO A 124 14.95 -3.22 10.35
C PRO A 124 13.65 -3.92 9.91
N GLY A 125 13.49 -4.20 8.62
CA GLY A 125 12.25 -4.78 8.08
C GLY A 125 11.85 -6.15 8.68
N SER A 126 12.64 -6.72 9.60
CA SER A 126 12.34 -7.95 10.35
C SER A 126 11.54 -7.71 11.64
N SER A 127 11.61 -6.53 12.27
CA SER A 127 10.92 -6.28 13.55
C SER A 127 9.42 -6.01 13.41
N SER A 128 8.94 -5.77 12.18
CA SER A 128 7.52 -5.67 11.85
C SER A 128 6.85 -7.01 11.53
N ILE A 129 7.61 -8.11 11.53
CA ILE A 129 7.17 -9.47 11.17
C ILE A 129 7.48 -10.40 12.34
N ARG A 130 6.84 -10.15 13.49
CA ARG A 130 6.98 -11.00 14.67
C ARG A 130 5.61 -11.47 15.11
N SER A 131 5.55 -12.66 15.69
CA SER A 131 4.37 -13.11 16.41
C SER A 131 4.01 -12.10 17.49
N VAL A 132 2.73 -11.79 17.57
CA VAL A 132 2.09 -10.97 18.59
C VAL A 132 1.93 -11.77 19.89
N VAL A 133 1.87 -13.10 19.78
CA VAL A 133 1.62 -14.00 20.91
C VAL A 133 2.95 -14.48 21.49
N MET A 134 3.12 -14.21 22.79
CA MET A 134 4.34 -14.53 23.52
C MET A 134 4.62 -16.04 23.55
N SER A 135 5.84 -16.44 23.18
CA SER A 135 6.40 -17.70 23.65
C SER A 135 6.97 -17.47 25.07
N PRO A 136 6.70 -18.32 26.06
CA PRO A 136 7.23 -18.17 27.42
C PRO A 136 8.76 -18.23 27.54
N VAL A 137 9.47 -18.54 26.45
CA VAL A 137 10.93 -18.76 26.41
C VAL A 137 11.70 -17.54 25.86
N THR A 138 11.00 -16.46 25.53
CA THR A 138 11.67 -15.17 25.31
C THR A 138 11.91 -14.54 26.67
N ASP A 139 13.18 -14.38 27.09
CA ASP A 139 13.56 -13.67 28.31
C ASP A 139 12.68 -12.43 28.49
N MET A 140 11.91 -12.39 29.59
CA MET A 140 11.00 -11.27 29.88
C MET A 140 11.70 -9.90 29.86
N ASP A 141 13.02 -9.88 30.02
CA ASP A 141 13.86 -8.68 29.99
C ASP A 141 14.27 -8.21 28.57
N SER A 142 13.95 -8.97 27.52
CA SER A 142 14.36 -8.68 26.13
C SER A 142 13.22 -8.26 25.19
N VAL A 143 11.96 -8.26 25.67
CA VAL A 143 10.79 -7.93 24.85
C VAL A 143 10.70 -6.42 24.65
N LYS A 144 11.11 -5.96 23.47
CA LYS A 144 11.01 -4.55 23.11
C LYS A 144 9.55 -4.18 22.85
N ASN A 145 9.02 -3.28 23.68
CA ASN A 145 7.76 -2.60 23.39
C ASN A 145 7.97 -1.75 22.13
N ASP A 146 7.30 -2.13 21.05
CA ASP A 146 7.39 -1.44 19.77
C ASP A 146 5.99 -1.06 19.29
N LEU A 147 5.85 0.17 18.81
CA LEU A 147 4.64 0.67 18.19
C LEU A 147 4.97 1.20 16.80
N TYR A 148 4.27 0.68 15.79
CA TYR A 148 4.39 1.15 14.41
C TYR A 148 3.09 1.80 13.97
N ILE A 149 3.22 2.93 13.29
CA ILE A 149 2.11 3.62 12.64
C ILE A 149 2.48 3.82 11.19
N ASP A 150 1.78 3.12 10.31
CA ASP A 150 1.96 3.21 8.87
C ASP A 150 0.77 4.00 8.29
N ILE A 151 1.02 5.09 7.58
CA ILE A 151 0.02 5.72 6.70
C ILE A 151 0.37 5.32 5.27
N ILE A 152 -0.53 4.56 4.65
CA ILE A 152 -0.36 4.04 3.29
C ILE A 152 -1.45 4.63 2.41
N GLU A 153 -1.05 5.39 1.42
CA GLU A 153 -1.93 5.99 0.43
C GLU A 153 -1.77 5.31 -0.92
N LYS A 154 -2.91 5.05 -1.56
CA LYS A 154 -3.02 4.53 -2.92
C LYS A 154 -3.56 5.63 -3.82
N LEU A 155 -2.75 6.05 -4.79
CA LEU A 155 -3.12 7.08 -5.76
C LEU A 155 -3.70 6.45 -7.02
N THR A 156 -4.92 6.86 -7.35
CA THR A 156 -5.59 6.57 -8.61
C THR A 156 -5.74 7.85 -9.41
N ALA A 157 -5.20 7.88 -10.62
CA ALA A 157 -5.25 9.06 -11.48
C ALA A 157 -5.48 8.70 -12.95
N VAL A 158 -6.29 9.51 -13.62
CA VAL A 158 -6.44 9.52 -15.09
C VAL A 158 -6.15 10.93 -15.57
N ILE A 159 -4.98 11.11 -16.17
CA ILE A 159 -4.48 12.40 -16.63
C ILE A 159 -4.68 12.49 -18.14
N ASN A 160 -5.27 13.58 -18.60
CA ASN A 160 -5.48 13.86 -20.01
C ASN A 160 -4.19 14.38 -20.67
N ALA A 161 -4.16 14.38 -21.99
CA ALA A 161 -2.99 14.84 -22.76
C ALA A 161 -2.63 16.32 -22.54
N ASN A 162 -3.58 17.15 -22.14
CA ASN A 162 -3.34 18.54 -21.74
C ASN A 162 -2.66 18.67 -20.35
N GLY A 163 -2.58 17.57 -19.59
CA GLY A 163 -2.03 17.52 -18.24
C GLY A 163 -3.06 17.73 -17.12
N THR A 164 -4.35 17.90 -17.41
CA THR A 164 -5.40 17.96 -16.38
C THR A 164 -5.81 16.54 -15.97
N ALA A 165 -6.11 16.34 -14.70
CA ALA A 165 -6.60 15.08 -14.16
C ALA A 165 -8.14 15.01 -14.29
N SER A 166 -8.64 14.05 -15.08
CA SER A 166 -10.07 13.73 -15.11
C SER A 166 -10.49 13.02 -13.82
N THR A 167 -9.59 12.20 -13.28
CA THR A 167 -9.78 11.48 -12.03
C THR A 167 -8.49 11.62 -11.25
N LEU A 168 -8.61 12.00 -10.00
CA LEU A 168 -7.51 12.06 -9.05
C LEU A 168 -8.11 11.72 -7.69
N GLU A 169 -7.73 10.57 -7.16
CA GLU A 169 -8.27 10.02 -5.93
C GLU A 169 -7.14 9.38 -5.13
N VAL A 170 -7.16 9.64 -3.82
CA VAL A 170 -6.32 8.96 -2.84
C VAL A 170 -7.22 8.14 -1.95
N SER A 171 -6.92 6.85 -1.85
CA SER A 171 -7.43 5.96 -0.80
C SER A 171 -6.34 5.73 0.23
N GLY A 172 -6.53 6.21 1.43
CA GLY A 172 -5.56 6.16 2.53
C GLY A 172 -5.98 5.22 3.65
N GLU A 173 -4.99 4.59 4.26
CA GLU A 173 -5.17 3.70 5.40
C GLU A 173 -4.10 3.99 6.46
N MET A 174 -4.52 4.20 7.70
CA MET A 174 -3.64 4.26 8.86
C MET A 174 -3.66 2.91 9.58
N ILE A 175 -2.56 2.17 9.47
CA ILE A 175 -2.36 0.86 10.10
C ILE A 175 -1.54 1.06 11.37
N VAL A 176 -2.03 0.52 12.48
CA VAL A 176 -1.32 0.48 13.76
C VAL A 176 -0.87 -0.95 14.02
N LYS A 177 0.42 -1.12 14.33
CA LYS A 177 0.97 -2.40 14.80
C LYS A 177 1.43 -2.22 16.23
N ASN A 178 0.62 -2.69 17.15
CA ASN A 178 0.83 -2.57 18.58
C ASN A 178 1.47 -3.86 19.12
N PHE A 179 2.74 -3.77 19.53
CA PHE A 179 3.42 -4.85 20.24
C PHE A 179 3.87 -4.39 21.64
N VAL A 180 3.09 -3.50 22.24
CA VAL A 180 3.29 -3.01 23.60
C VAL A 180 2.47 -3.88 24.54
N ASN A 181 3.09 -4.35 25.62
CA ASN A 181 2.39 -5.12 26.64
C ASN A 181 1.38 -4.24 27.40
N GLY A 182 0.28 -4.84 27.86
CA GLY A 182 -0.74 -4.15 28.64
C GLY A 182 -1.81 -3.48 27.79
N THR A 183 -2.40 -2.40 28.31
CA THR A 183 -3.50 -1.67 27.66
C THR A 183 -3.11 -0.21 27.40
N PRO A 184 -2.18 0.04 26.46
CA PRO A 184 -1.68 1.38 26.23
C PRO A 184 -2.77 2.28 25.63
N GLN A 185 -2.97 3.46 26.20
CA GLN A 185 -3.69 4.54 25.54
C GLN A 185 -2.74 5.27 24.58
N ILE A 186 -3.10 5.30 23.29
CA ILE A 186 -2.38 6.01 22.25
C ILE A 186 -3.14 7.29 21.89
N LYS A 187 -2.40 8.40 21.79
CA LYS A 187 -2.89 9.67 21.24
C LYS A 187 -2.05 10.06 20.01
N ILE A 188 -2.69 10.22 18.87
CA ILE A 188 -2.09 10.64 17.60
C ILE A 188 -2.65 12.02 17.24
N GLY A 189 -1.80 13.04 17.23
CA GLY A 189 -2.16 14.36 16.72
C GLY A 189 -1.96 14.40 15.22
N LEU A 190 -3.00 14.80 14.48
CA LEU A 190 -2.96 15.01 13.03
C LEU A 190 -2.78 16.50 12.71
N ASN A 191 -2.96 16.89 11.45
CA ASN A 191 -2.98 18.29 11.06
C ASN A 191 -4.07 19.05 11.83
N GLU A 192 -3.75 20.23 12.36
CA GLU A 192 -4.71 21.08 13.09
C GLU A 192 -5.82 21.57 12.17
N ASP A 193 -5.50 21.74 10.90
CA ASP A 193 -6.37 22.21 9.83
C ASP A 193 -6.95 21.07 8.97
N LEU A 194 -7.08 19.88 9.56
CA LEU A 194 -7.72 18.73 8.94
C LEU A 194 -9.26 18.89 8.92
N ASP A 195 -9.82 18.98 7.73
CA ASP A 195 -11.27 19.04 7.51
C ASP A 195 -11.80 17.74 6.91
N ILE A 196 -12.89 17.22 7.50
CA ILE A 196 -13.65 16.11 6.92
C ILE A 196 -14.93 16.68 6.32
N LEU A 197 -15.08 16.50 5.01
CA LEU A 197 -16.11 17.19 4.26
C LEU A 197 -17.44 16.44 4.20
N GLU A 198 -17.49 15.10 4.28
CA GLU A 198 -18.73 14.29 4.27
C GLU A 198 -19.84 14.83 3.34
N GLY A 199 -19.49 15.17 2.10
CA GLY A 199 -20.42 15.71 1.10
C GLY A 199 -20.59 17.24 1.08
N LYS A 200 -19.84 17.98 1.90
CA LYS A 200 -19.69 19.44 1.80
C LYS A 200 -18.74 19.81 0.65
N SER A 201 -18.92 21.02 0.13
CA SER A 201 -18.09 21.58 -0.95
C SER A 201 -16.64 21.76 -0.47
N LYS A 202 -15.67 21.38 -1.31
CA LYS A 202 -14.24 21.65 -1.06
C LYS A 202 -14.01 23.15 -1.03
N GLY A 203 -13.45 23.65 0.07
CA GLY A 203 -13.07 25.05 0.22
C GLY A 203 -11.74 25.32 -0.50
N TYR A 204 -11.53 26.58 -0.91
CA TYR A 204 -10.22 27.05 -1.36
C TYR A 204 -9.33 27.34 -0.14
N GLY A 205 -8.17 26.69 -0.04
CA GLY A 205 -7.21 26.87 1.05
C GLY A 205 -6.17 25.76 1.07
N ASP A 206 -5.11 25.92 1.87
CA ASP A 206 -4.02 24.93 2.05
C ASP A 206 -4.38 23.83 3.07
N HIS A 207 -5.67 23.70 3.41
CA HIS A 207 -6.16 22.78 4.42
C HIS A 207 -6.20 21.35 3.91
N VAL A 208 -5.86 20.39 4.78
CA VAL A 208 -5.99 18.97 4.45
C VAL A 208 -7.45 18.59 4.46
N GLN A 209 -8.00 18.30 3.29
CA GLN A 209 -9.42 17.98 3.12
C GLN A 209 -9.61 16.50 2.79
N LEU A 210 -10.29 15.78 3.66
CA LEU A 210 -10.71 14.39 3.47
C LEU A 210 -12.20 14.32 3.16
N ASP A 211 -12.59 13.52 2.17
CA ASP A 211 -13.99 13.39 1.76
C ASP A 211 -14.75 12.41 2.66
N LYS A 212 -14.09 11.30 2.99
CA LYS A 212 -14.65 10.26 3.86
C LYS A 212 -13.59 9.81 4.84
N CYS A 213 -14.01 9.49 6.05
CA CYS A 213 -13.15 8.96 7.09
C CYS A 213 -13.93 7.96 7.94
N ASN A 214 -13.44 6.73 8.01
CA ASN A 214 -13.97 5.67 8.86
C ASN A 214 -12.92 5.31 9.91
N PHE A 215 -13.36 5.13 11.15
CA PHE A 215 -12.47 4.79 12.25
C PHE A 215 -12.76 3.38 12.77
N HIS A 216 -11.72 2.74 13.29
CA HIS A 216 -11.88 1.50 14.02
C HIS A 216 -12.68 1.74 15.32
N PRO A 217 -13.52 0.79 15.78
CA PRO A 217 -14.30 0.94 17.01
C PRO A 217 -13.50 1.25 18.29
N CYS A 218 -12.19 0.99 18.30
CA CYS A 218 -11.33 1.32 19.43
C CYS A 218 -10.94 2.81 19.52
N VAL A 219 -11.26 3.60 18.49
CA VAL A 219 -10.98 5.03 18.42
C VAL A 219 -12.09 5.82 19.10
N LYS A 220 -11.69 6.72 20.00
CA LYS A 220 -12.57 7.69 20.65
C LYS A 220 -12.50 9.01 19.89
N LEU A 221 -13.66 9.48 19.43
CA LEU A 221 -13.77 10.66 18.56
C LEU A 221 -13.90 11.99 19.32
N GLU A 222 -14.09 11.96 20.65
CA GLU A 222 -14.29 13.14 21.49
C GLU A 222 -13.19 14.20 21.34
N GLU A 223 -11.92 13.80 21.37
CA GLU A 223 -10.78 14.72 21.18
C GLU A 223 -10.49 14.99 19.69
N PHE A 224 -11.01 14.15 18.78
CA PHE A 224 -10.76 14.28 17.35
C PHE A 224 -11.51 15.47 16.76
N GLU A 225 -12.77 15.68 17.15
CA GLU A 225 -13.57 16.79 16.62
C GLU A 225 -13.01 18.17 16.98
N SER A 226 -12.48 18.31 18.20
CA SER A 226 -12.00 19.59 18.74
C SER A 226 -10.53 19.87 18.44
N SER A 227 -9.67 18.85 18.48
CA SER A 227 -8.21 19.02 18.43
C SER A 227 -7.51 18.19 17.37
N LYS A 228 -8.27 17.44 16.53
CA LYS A 228 -7.72 16.52 15.52
C LYS A 228 -6.77 15.50 16.12
N VAL A 229 -7.02 15.11 17.37
CA VAL A 229 -6.28 14.08 18.09
C VAL A 229 -7.11 12.79 18.12
N ILE A 230 -6.57 11.74 17.51
CA ILE A 230 -7.11 10.39 17.59
C ILE A 230 -6.65 9.77 18.92
N VAL A 231 -7.61 9.39 19.76
CA VAL A 231 -7.35 8.69 21.02
C VAL A 231 -7.87 7.27 20.92
N MET A 232 -7.06 6.28 21.29
CA MET A 232 -7.49 4.88 21.25
C MET A 232 -6.79 4.03 22.29
N VAL A 233 -7.42 2.90 22.63
CA VAL A 233 -6.76 1.76 23.28
C VAL A 233 -6.75 0.65 22.23
N PRO A 234 -5.64 0.49 21.49
CA PRO A 234 -5.58 -0.42 20.36
C PRO A 234 -5.59 -1.87 20.83
N PRO A 235 -6.13 -2.80 20.03
CA PRO A 235 -5.82 -4.20 20.22
C PRO A 235 -4.32 -4.46 20.00
N VAL A 236 -3.82 -5.56 20.55
CA VAL A 236 -2.48 -6.08 20.27
C VAL A 236 -2.45 -6.66 18.85
N GLY A 237 -1.36 -6.42 18.13
CA GLY A 237 -1.16 -6.86 16.74
C GLY A 237 -1.40 -5.76 15.72
N GLU A 238 -1.70 -6.17 14.48
CA GLU A 238 -1.90 -5.27 13.34
C GLU A 238 -3.39 -5.04 13.08
N PHE A 239 -3.81 -3.77 13.01
CA PHE A 239 -5.17 -3.43 12.61
C PHE A 239 -5.22 -2.06 11.90
N SER A 240 -6.29 -1.87 11.12
CA SER A 240 -6.58 -0.60 10.46
C SER A 240 -7.31 0.32 11.42
N ALA A 241 -6.67 1.42 11.84
CA ALA A 241 -7.22 2.36 12.80
C ALA A 241 -8.11 3.43 12.14
N MET A 242 -7.78 3.81 10.90
CA MET A 242 -8.52 4.82 10.14
C MET A 242 -8.40 4.51 8.64
N LEU A 243 -9.51 4.55 7.94
CA LEU A 243 -9.60 4.50 6.49
C LEU A 243 -10.14 5.84 6.00
N TYR A 244 -9.50 6.44 5.00
CA TYR A 244 -9.94 7.71 4.47
C TYR A 244 -9.80 7.80 2.97
N SER A 245 -10.53 8.72 2.37
CA SER A 245 -10.41 9.01 0.95
C SER A 245 -10.48 10.50 0.69
N THR A 246 -9.79 10.96 -0.35
CA THR A 246 -9.93 12.31 -0.87
C THR A 246 -9.82 12.30 -2.39
N CYS A 247 -10.56 13.16 -3.09
CA CYS A 247 -10.57 13.25 -4.54
C CYS A 247 -10.56 14.69 -5.07
N GLY A 248 -10.16 14.86 -6.33
CA GLY A 248 -10.22 16.13 -7.04
C GLY A 248 -8.97 16.99 -6.94
N GLU A 249 -8.78 17.83 -7.96
CA GLU A 249 -7.55 18.62 -8.19
C GLU A 249 -7.33 19.75 -7.18
N ILE A 250 -8.38 20.18 -6.47
CA ILE A 250 -8.27 21.24 -5.46
C ILE A 250 -7.51 20.73 -4.23
N ALA A 251 -7.71 19.45 -3.87
CA ALA A 251 -7.12 18.85 -2.67
C ALA A 251 -5.86 18.01 -2.97
N LEU A 252 -5.63 17.66 -4.24
CA LEU A 252 -4.58 16.72 -4.62
C LEU A 252 -3.70 17.28 -5.74
N HIS A 253 -2.39 17.12 -5.58
CA HIS A 253 -1.42 17.44 -6.61
C HIS A 253 -1.01 16.21 -7.41
N VAL A 254 -0.90 16.38 -8.72
CA VAL A 254 -0.42 15.33 -9.63
C VAL A 254 1.10 15.20 -9.48
N PRO A 255 1.64 14.03 -9.06
CA PRO A 255 3.06 13.88 -8.75
C PRO A 255 3.96 13.83 -10.00
N PHE A 256 3.43 13.35 -11.13
CA PHE A 256 4.19 13.19 -12.37
C PHE A 256 3.46 13.73 -13.58
N ARG A 257 4.18 14.49 -14.40
CA ARG A 257 3.69 14.98 -15.69
C ARG A 257 4.53 14.42 -16.81
N VAL A 258 3.86 13.91 -17.86
CA VAL A 258 4.53 13.42 -19.06
C VAL A 258 4.15 14.28 -20.24
N LEU A 259 5.14 14.66 -21.03
CA LEU A 259 4.99 15.23 -22.36
C LEU A 259 5.54 14.23 -23.37
N ALA A 260 4.78 13.97 -24.43
CA ALA A 260 5.17 13.04 -25.48
C ALA A 260 5.17 13.73 -26.85
N PHE A 261 6.22 13.44 -27.62
CA PHE A 261 6.39 13.91 -29.00
C PHE A 261 6.70 12.72 -29.89
N ILE A 262 6.20 12.74 -31.13
CA ILE A 262 6.49 11.71 -32.12
C ILE A 262 6.90 12.39 -33.42
N ASP A 263 8.10 12.04 -33.88
CA ASP A 263 8.70 12.58 -35.09
C ASP A 263 9.07 11.45 -36.07
N ASP A 264 9.17 11.78 -37.34
CA ASP A 264 9.68 10.87 -38.37
C ASP A 264 11.21 10.76 -38.30
N ALA A 265 11.74 9.55 -38.39
CA ALA A 265 13.17 9.37 -38.54
C ALA A 265 13.60 9.70 -39.97
N GLU A 266 14.71 10.44 -40.12
CA GLU A 266 15.22 10.82 -41.43
C GLU A 266 15.46 9.61 -42.34
N ASN A 267 14.89 9.68 -43.55
CA ASN A 267 15.01 8.64 -44.59
C ASN A 267 14.64 7.22 -44.12
N SER A 268 13.78 7.08 -43.09
CA SER A 268 13.33 5.80 -42.57
C SER A 268 11.80 5.81 -42.36
N ARG A 269 11.21 4.61 -42.28
CA ARG A 269 9.81 4.42 -41.83
C ARG A 269 9.67 4.36 -40.32
N ASP A 270 10.79 4.47 -39.62
CA ASP A 270 10.84 4.49 -38.16
C ASP A 270 10.26 5.80 -37.63
N LYS A 271 9.70 5.75 -36.42
CA LYS A 271 9.30 6.95 -35.68
C LYS A 271 10.20 7.11 -34.46
N ILE A 272 10.47 8.35 -34.05
CA ILE A 272 11.17 8.69 -32.81
C ILE A 272 10.12 9.17 -31.82
N LEU A 273 9.89 8.38 -30.77
CA LEU A 273 9.03 8.74 -29.66
C LEU A 273 9.89 9.35 -28.55
N THR A 274 9.67 10.62 -28.25
CA THR A 274 10.34 11.35 -27.16
C THR A 274 9.38 11.48 -25.99
N LEU A 275 9.73 10.87 -24.85
CA LEU A 275 8.99 11.02 -23.59
C LEU A 275 9.79 11.89 -22.64
N ARG A 276 9.16 12.96 -22.16
CA ARG A 276 9.71 13.90 -21.18
C ARG A 276 8.88 13.80 -19.89
N LEU A 277 9.47 13.20 -18.88
CA LEU A 277 8.85 12.94 -17.58
C LEU A 277 9.35 13.94 -16.55
N LYS A 278 8.44 14.68 -15.93
CA LYS A 278 8.70 15.61 -14.83
C LYS A 278 8.21 15.04 -13.51
N ASN A 279 9.05 15.14 -12.49
CA ASN A 279 8.66 14.89 -11.11
C ASN A 279 8.24 16.21 -10.44
N GLU A 280 6.94 16.38 -10.21
CA GLU A 280 6.39 17.59 -9.58
C GLU A 280 6.45 17.54 -8.05
N LEU A 281 6.95 16.43 -7.48
CA LEU A 281 7.16 16.33 -6.03
C LEU A 281 8.16 17.40 -5.53
N PRO A 282 8.00 17.87 -4.28
CA PRO A 282 8.98 18.72 -3.63
C PRO A 282 10.38 18.06 -3.58
N SER A 283 11.44 18.88 -3.60
CA SER A 283 12.84 18.42 -3.74
C SER A 283 13.36 17.54 -2.60
N ASN A 284 12.70 17.55 -1.45
CA ASN A 284 13.02 16.69 -0.31
C ASN A 284 12.51 15.25 -0.48
N TYR A 285 11.63 15.00 -1.45
CA TYR A 285 11.09 13.68 -1.74
C TYR A 285 11.72 13.07 -2.99
N ASN A 286 11.77 11.74 -3.00
CA ASN A 286 12.21 10.96 -4.14
C ASN A 286 11.18 9.87 -4.39
N ALA A 287 10.87 9.60 -5.64
CA ALA A 287 10.13 8.43 -6.03
C ALA A 287 11.10 7.27 -6.33
N VAL A 288 10.69 6.06 -6.00
CA VAL A 288 11.45 4.82 -6.26
C VAL A 288 10.55 3.82 -6.97
N LYS A 289 11.19 2.82 -7.59
CA LYS A 289 10.49 1.78 -8.39
C LYS A 289 9.56 2.40 -9.42
N VAL A 290 10.01 3.47 -10.07
CA VAL A 290 9.22 4.17 -11.07
C VAL A 290 9.29 3.35 -12.36
N ILE A 291 8.15 2.82 -12.80
CA ILE A 291 8.04 1.99 -14.00
C ILE A 291 6.95 2.59 -14.88
N ILE A 292 7.32 2.95 -16.10
CA ILE A 292 6.44 3.55 -17.10
C ILE A 292 6.22 2.52 -18.19
N ARG A 293 4.96 2.20 -18.46
CA ARG A 293 4.56 1.23 -19.48
C ARG A 293 3.65 1.87 -20.50
N LEU A 294 3.91 1.62 -21.78
CA LEU A 294 3.03 2.05 -22.86
C LEU A 294 3.03 1.02 -23.97
N LYS A 295 1.84 0.78 -24.54
CA LYS A 295 1.72 -0.08 -25.72
C LYS A 295 2.14 0.66 -26.97
N VAL A 296 2.77 -0.10 -27.87
CA VAL A 296 3.11 0.31 -29.22
C VAL A 296 2.45 -0.61 -30.24
N PRO A 297 2.34 -0.19 -31.51
CA PRO A 297 1.71 -1.00 -32.56
C PRO A 297 2.53 -2.25 -32.87
N THR A 298 1.87 -3.32 -33.31
CA THR A 298 2.51 -4.61 -33.66
C THR A 298 3.49 -4.54 -34.84
N CYS A 299 3.49 -3.44 -35.61
CA CYS A 299 4.49 -3.22 -36.65
C CYS A 299 5.88 -2.83 -36.10
N VAL A 300 5.97 -2.46 -34.81
CA VAL A 300 7.24 -2.17 -34.13
C VAL A 300 7.90 -3.48 -33.71
N ASN A 301 9.00 -3.83 -34.36
CA ASN A 301 9.70 -5.10 -34.08
C ASN A 301 10.92 -4.92 -33.17
N ARG A 302 11.53 -3.73 -33.17
CA ARG A 302 12.67 -3.41 -32.31
C ARG A 302 12.57 -1.97 -31.83
N MET A 303 13.25 -1.70 -30.72
CA MET A 303 13.40 -0.37 -30.17
C MET A 303 14.87 -0.09 -29.92
N SER A 304 15.34 1.09 -30.33
CA SER A 304 16.59 1.67 -29.83
C SER A 304 16.24 2.77 -28.84
N GLN A 305 17.04 2.89 -27.78
CA GLN A 305 16.82 3.83 -26.68
C GLN A 305 17.99 4.79 -26.52
N GLN A 306 17.68 6.04 -26.20
CA GLN A 306 18.63 7.03 -25.71
C GLN A 306 18.03 7.66 -24.46
N LEU A 307 18.67 7.41 -23.33
CA LEU A 307 18.23 7.89 -22.01
C LEU A 307 19.21 8.96 -21.52
N ASN A 308 18.72 9.94 -20.78
CA ASN A 308 19.54 11.06 -20.33
C ASN A 308 20.31 10.80 -19.02
N GLU A 309 19.96 9.78 -18.23
CA GLU A 309 20.64 9.43 -16.98
C GLU A 309 20.98 7.93 -16.91
N PRO A 310 22.05 7.54 -16.18
CA PRO A 310 22.52 6.15 -16.11
C PRO A 310 21.62 5.23 -15.25
N ASP A 311 20.83 5.78 -14.34
CA ASP A 311 19.94 5.01 -13.44
C ASP A 311 18.64 4.54 -14.11
N GLN A 312 18.55 4.74 -15.43
CA GLN A 312 17.39 4.43 -16.25
C GLN A 312 17.68 3.24 -17.17
N THR A 313 16.66 2.42 -17.38
CA THR A 313 16.71 1.32 -18.35
C THR A 313 15.37 1.24 -19.07
N ALA A 314 15.36 0.98 -20.38
CA ALA A 314 14.14 0.66 -21.09
C ALA A 314 14.28 -0.58 -21.96
N GLU A 315 13.17 -1.27 -22.17
CA GLU A 315 13.07 -2.44 -23.02
C GLU A 315 11.72 -2.49 -23.73
N LEU A 316 11.69 -3.14 -24.90
CA LEU A 316 10.47 -3.49 -25.60
C LEU A 316 10.16 -4.95 -25.29
N THR A 317 9.03 -5.20 -24.64
CA THR A 317 8.59 -6.55 -24.27
C THR A 317 7.96 -7.28 -25.45
N GLU A 318 7.84 -8.61 -25.34
CA GLU A 318 7.16 -9.46 -26.33
C GLU A 318 5.68 -9.07 -26.55
N ASN A 319 5.07 -8.45 -25.55
CA ASN A 319 3.68 -7.99 -25.59
C ASN A 319 3.49 -6.62 -26.24
N GLN A 320 4.48 -6.13 -26.99
CA GLN A 320 4.45 -4.83 -27.66
C GLN A 320 4.24 -3.68 -26.68
N GLU A 321 4.89 -3.77 -25.52
CA GLU A 321 4.87 -2.77 -24.47
C GLU A 321 6.30 -2.29 -24.20
N ILE A 322 6.52 -0.98 -24.29
CA ILE A 322 7.75 -0.34 -23.85
C ILE A 322 7.68 -0.20 -22.33
N VAL A 323 8.71 -0.70 -21.65
CA VAL A 323 8.85 -0.60 -20.19
C VAL A 323 10.08 0.24 -19.89
N TRP A 324 9.89 1.46 -19.38
CA TRP A 324 10.95 2.36 -18.94
C TRP A 324 11.00 2.39 -17.42
N THR A 325 12.12 1.94 -16.86
CA THR A 325 12.34 1.80 -15.42
C THR A 325 13.35 2.82 -14.93
N ILE A 326 13.01 3.51 -13.84
CA ILE A 326 13.85 4.49 -13.16
C ILE A 326 13.97 4.05 -11.70
N LYS A 327 15.19 3.74 -11.25
CA LYS A 327 15.41 3.23 -9.89
C LYS A 327 15.07 4.26 -8.81
N LYS A 328 15.55 5.49 -9.01
CA LYS A 328 15.33 6.63 -8.13
C LYS A 328 15.08 7.88 -8.97
N PHE A 329 14.00 8.57 -8.68
CA PHE A 329 13.59 9.76 -9.40
C PHE A 329 13.43 10.93 -8.42
N PRO A 330 14.41 11.86 -8.36
CA PRO A 330 14.36 12.98 -7.43
C PRO A 330 13.21 13.96 -7.70
N GLY A 331 12.67 14.58 -6.65
CA GLY A 331 11.67 15.64 -6.77
C GLY A 331 12.22 16.84 -7.56
N ARG A 332 11.37 17.48 -8.35
CA ARG A 332 11.71 18.57 -9.31
C ARG A 332 12.66 18.17 -10.44
N ALA A 333 13.12 16.91 -10.51
CA ALA A 333 13.94 16.44 -11.62
C ALA A 333 13.08 16.17 -12.87
N GLU A 334 13.76 16.14 -14.02
CA GLU A 334 13.16 15.90 -15.31
C GLU A 334 14.03 14.96 -16.14
N TYR A 335 13.45 13.84 -16.54
CA TYR A 335 14.12 12.82 -17.35
C TYR A 335 13.50 12.74 -18.75
N VAL A 336 14.35 12.47 -19.74
CA VAL A 336 13.97 12.40 -21.15
C VAL A 336 14.45 11.08 -21.72
N ALA A 337 13.54 10.37 -22.36
CA ALA A 337 13.82 9.13 -23.07
C ALA A 337 13.40 9.25 -24.53
N ASN A 338 14.33 9.01 -25.44
CA ASN A 338 14.07 8.93 -26.87
C ASN A 338 14.06 7.46 -27.30
N PHE A 339 12.93 7.01 -27.82
CA PHE A 339 12.74 5.66 -28.33
C PHE A 339 12.58 5.69 -29.85
N ARG A 340 13.56 5.16 -30.57
CA ARG A 340 13.42 4.93 -32.01
C ARG A 340 12.67 3.61 -32.22
N LEU A 341 11.44 3.72 -32.70
CA LEU A 341 10.54 2.61 -32.98
C LEU A 341 10.83 2.09 -34.39
N ILE A 342 11.48 0.93 -34.47
CA ILE A 342 11.94 0.37 -35.74
C ILE A 342 10.80 -0.39 -36.40
N ASN A 343 10.39 0.09 -37.57
CA ASN A 343 9.26 -0.46 -38.32
C ASN A 343 9.76 -1.34 -39.46
N SER A 344 9.41 -2.63 -39.42
CA SER A 344 9.78 -3.57 -40.50
C SER A 344 8.63 -3.91 -41.45
N THR A 345 7.41 -3.41 -41.21
CA THR A 345 6.26 -3.67 -42.07
C THR A 345 5.95 -2.46 -42.97
N SER A 346 5.02 -2.62 -43.90
CA SER A 346 4.53 -1.52 -44.75
C SER A 346 3.51 -0.63 -44.05
N SER A 347 3.04 -1.03 -42.86
CA SER A 347 2.05 -0.28 -42.09
C SER A 347 2.69 0.92 -41.38
N GLU A 348 2.08 2.10 -41.51
CA GLU A 348 2.55 3.30 -40.81
C GLU A 348 2.27 3.23 -39.30
N ILE A 349 3.22 3.69 -38.47
CA ILE A 349 3.02 3.89 -37.04
C ILE A 349 2.24 5.19 -36.85
N LYS A 350 0.96 5.09 -36.45
CA LYS A 350 0.17 6.27 -36.12
C LYS A 350 0.36 6.62 -34.66
N LYS A 351 0.39 7.93 -34.39
CA LYS A 351 0.41 8.53 -33.06
C LYS A 351 -0.62 7.87 -32.12
N TYR A 352 -1.88 7.79 -32.54
CA TYR A 352 -2.99 7.28 -31.73
C TYR A 352 -2.90 5.79 -31.39
N ASP A 353 -2.04 5.04 -32.07
CA ASP A 353 -1.82 3.63 -31.79
C ASP A 353 -0.80 3.42 -30.65
N ILE A 354 -0.22 4.51 -30.11
CA ILE A 354 0.71 4.53 -28.98
C ILE A 354 0.00 5.02 -27.72
N GLY A 355 0.12 4.25 -26.64
CA GLY A 355 -0.37 4.64 -25.31
C GLY A 355 -1.73 4.01 -24.94
N PRO A 356 -2.39 4.46 -23.86
CA PRO A 356 -1.93 5.42 -22.86
C PRO A 356 -0.73 4.91 -22.04
N ILE A 357 -0.06 5.80 -21.31
CA ILE A 357 0.96 5.43 -20.34
C ILE A 357 0.28 4.90 -19.07
N ARG A 358 0.84 3.81 -18.51
CA ARG A 358 0.59 3.34 -17.16
C ARG A 358 1.86 3.53 -16.34
N MET A 359 1.74 4.01 -15.13
CA MET A 359 2.88 4.27 -14.26
C MET A 359 2.71 3.53 -12.93
N ASP A 360 3.73 2.80 -12.53
CA ASP A 360 3.87 2.29 -11.17
C ASP A 360 4.97 3.06 -10.45
N PHE A 361 4.78 3.40 -9.17
CA PHE A 361 5.78 4.07 -8.36
C PHE A 361 5.49 3.95 -6.86
N GLU A 362 6.51 4.23 -6.06
CA GLU A 362 6.44 4.35 -4.60
C GLU A 362 7.14 5.64 -4.16
N ILE A 363 6.49 6.43 -3.29
CA ILE A 363 7.05 7.65 -2.71
C ILE A 363 7.09 7.46 -1.20
N SER A 364 8.29 7.34 -0.65
CA SER A 364 8.50 7.14 0.78
C SER A 364 8.56 8.48 1.52
N GLY A 365 7.98 8.52 2.72
CA GLY A 365 7.92 9.71 3.57
C GLY A 365 6.88 10.75 3.14
N TYR A 366 6.03 10.43 2.17
CA TYR A 366 5.10 11.36 1.54
C TYR A 366 3.66 10.82 1.54
N THR A 367 2.72 11.74 1.72
CA THR A 367 1.27 11.55 1.62
C THR A 367 0.74 12.56 0.60
N SER A 368 0.15 12.07 -0.48
CA SER A 368 -0.53 12.88 -1.50
C SER A 368 -1.71 13.67 -0.94
N SER A 369 -2.40 13.17 0.10
CA SER A 369 -3.49 13.93 0.75
C SER A 369 -3.02 15.12 1.60
N GLY A 370 -1.73 15.19 1.94
CA GLY A 370 -1.19 16.14 2.92
C GLY A 370 -1.35 15.73 4.39
N LEU A 371 -1.96 14.57 4.67
CA LEU A 371 -2.14 14.06 6.03
C LEU A 371 -0.79 13.76 6.70
N GLN A 372 -0.57 14.36 7.87
CA GLN A 372 0.66 14.24 8.64
C GLN A 372 0.36 13.88 10.09
N ILE A 373 1.29 13.13 10.70
CA ILE A 373 1.28 12.90 12.15
C ILE A 373 2.15 13.98 12.80
N LYS A 374 1.52 14.92 13.52
CA LYS A 374 2.18 16.00 14.25
C LYS A 374 2.66 15.58 15.63
N GLY A 375 2.04 14.58 16.24
CA GLY A 375 2.43 14.11 17.56
C GLY A 375 1.98 12.69 17.87
N LEU A 376 2.77 11.98 18.68
CA LEU A 376 2.47 10.62 19.14
C LEU A 376 2.79 10.45 20.63
N LYS A 377 1.75 10.29 21.45
CA LYS A 377 1.86 10.01 22.89
C LYS A 377 1.30 8.62 23.19
N VAL A 378 1.97 7.91 24.10
CA VAL A 378 1.55 6.58 24.55
C VAL A 378 1.69 6.54 26.07
N GLN A 379 0.62 6.16 26.75
CA GLN A 379 0.52 6.15 28.20
C GLN A 379 -0.27 4.92 28.66
N GLU A 380 0.04 4.39 29.83
CA GLU A 380 -0.76 3.36 30.49
C GLU A 380 -1.04 3.82 31.92
N MET A 381 -2.31 3.82 32.31
CA MET A 381 -2.77 4.33 33.62
C MET A 381 -2.22 5.73 33.95
N GLY A 382 -2.14 6.60 32.94
CA GLY A 382 -1.61 7.97 33.06
C GLY A 382 -0.08 8.09 33.11
N LYS A 383 0.67 6.97 33.13
CA LYS A 383 2.14 6.96 33.13
C LYS A 383 2.69 6.75 31.73
N LYS A 384 3.79 7.45 31.41
CA LYS A 384 4.49 7.27 30.13
C LYS A 384 5.17 5.90 30.10
N ILE A 385 4.93 5.15 29.02
CA ILE A 385 5.57 3.86 28.78
C ILE A 385 6.88 4.08 28.00
N ASN A 386 7.93 3.34 28.34
CA ASN A 386 9.15 3.28 27.53
C ASN A 386 8.95 2.28 26.38
N LEU A 387 9.00 2.77 25.13
CA LEU A 387 8.80 1.99 23.93
C LEU A 387 9.42 2.66 22.71
N ASN A 388 9.76 1.88 21.67
CA ASN A 388 10.20 2.42 20.40
C ASN A 388 8.99 2.76 19.52
N LYS A 389 9.00 3.97 18.97
CA LYS A 389 7.94 4.47 18.09
C LYS A 389 8.46 4.56 16.67
N TRP A 390 7.70 4.05 15.73
CA TRP A 390 8.04 4.05 14.32
C TRP A 390 6.88 4.62 13.53
N ILE A 391 7.15 5.62 12.69
CA ILE A 391 6.15 6.22 11.82
C ILE A 391 6.66 6.07 10.40
N ARG A 392 5.78 5.62 9.51
CA ARG A 392 6.08 5.44 8.10
C ARG A 392 4.94 5.98 7.26
N LEU A 393 5.27 6.88 6.35
CA LEU A 393 4.33 7.46 5.40
C LEU A 393 4.72 6.95 4.01
N ILE A 394 3.78 6.40 3.26
CA ILE A 394 4.05 5.90 1.90
C ILE A 394 2.86 6.24 1.00
N THR A 395 3.17 6.77 -0.18
CA THR A 395 2.22 6.83 -1.30
C THR A 395 2.65 5.85 -2.37
N VAL A 396 1.74 4.99 -2.82
CA VAL A 396 1.94 4.08 -3.96
C VAL A 396 0.92 4.35 -5.05
N SER A 397 1.28 4.09 -6.29
CA SER A 397 0.33 4.01 -7.39
C SER A 397 -0.61 2.81 -7.22
N ASP A 398 -1.91 2.99 -7.45
CA ASP A 398 -2.85 1.87 -7.64
C ASP A 398 -3.30 1.77 -9.11
N SER A 399 -3.77 2.88 -9.68
CA SER A 399 -4.03 2.98 -11.12
C SER A 399 -3.68 4.37 -11.60
N TYR A 400 -2.51 4.54 -12.21
CA TYR A 400 -2.03 5.83 -12.69
C TYR A 400 -1.86 5.81 -14.21
N VAL A 401 -2.79 6.45 -14.91
CA VAL A 401 -2.89 6.43 -16.37
C VAL A 401 -2.74 7.84 -16.93
N ILE A 402 -1.84 8.02 -17.89
CA ILE A 402 -1.67 9.30 -18.61
C ILE A 402 -2.00 9.07 -20.09
N LYS A 403 -3.01 9.79 -20.59
CA LYS A 403 -3.29 9.87 -22.02
C LYS A 403 -2.22 10.72 -22.68
N LEU A 404 -1.61 10.21 -23.74
CA LEU A 404 -0.60 10.95 -24.50
C LEU A 404 -1.24 11.93 -25.48
N TRP A 405 -2.39 11.57 -26.02
CA TRP A 405 -3.05 12.27 -27.12
C TRP A 405 -4.48 12.68 -26.73
N PRO A 406 -5.02 13.76 -27.34
CA PRO A 406 -6.38 14.25 -27.07
C PRO A 406 -7.47 13.21 -27.29
#